data_AF-A0A7I0ELN5-F1
#
_entry.id   AF-A0A7I0ELN5-F1
#
_cell.length_a   1.000
_cell.length_b   1.000
_cell.length_c   1.000
_cell.angle_alpha   90.00
_cell.angle_beta   90.00
_cell.angle_gamma   90.00
#
_symmetry.space_group_name_H-M   'P 1'
#
loop_
_entity.id
_entity.type
_entity.pdbx_description
1 polymer ?
#
loop_
_entity_poly.entity_id
_entity_poly.type
_entity_poly.pdbx_seq_one_letter_code
_entity_poly.pdbx_strand_id
1 'polypeptide(L)'
;MDAHSFGQARARDVIAAVTLCAPLVVVVTTWLHWRAELPTELPRQWDSDGVSSTWPTGFAIVLFASVCFGSALVASFALHKGVAAGRRKIFLWSGFAAGLACGSWLLVAGSVITSSTSTEPHVGAWPLLLMALMGYGLIPFLIAHPWENAEPELLPR
;
A
#
# COMPACT_ATOMS: atom_id res chain seq x y z
N MET A 1 9.72 31.85 -25.68
CA MET A 1 9.85 30.43 -26.06
C MET A 1 9.74 29.64 -24.78
N ASP A 2 8.50 29.36 -24.38
CA ASP A 2 8.22 28.61 -23.16
C ASP A 2 8.30 27.13 -23.53
N ALA A 3 9.43 26.51 -23.20
CA ALA A 3 9.64 25.09 -23.36
C ALA A 3 8.61 24.37 -22.49
N HIS A 4 7.50 23.92 -23.10
CA HIS A 4 6.56 23.01 -22.47
C HIS A 4 7.36 21.84 -21.90
N SER A 5 7.41 21.75 -20.55
CA SER A 5 8.17 20.73 -19.85
C SER A 5 7.44 19.38 -19.95
N PHE A 6 7.56 18.75 -21.11
CA PHE A 6 7.12 17.38 -21.33
C PHE A 6 7.86 16.48 -20.33
N GLY A 7 7.13 15.88 -19.39
CA GLY A 7 7.66 14.91 -18.43
C GLY A 7 7.84 15.37 -16.98
N GLN A 8 7.75 16.67 -16.64
CA GLN A 8 7.86 17.10 -15.24
C GLN A 8 6.70 16.54 -14.39
N ALA A 9 7.02 16.07 -13.18
CA ALA A 9 6.01 15.72 -12.19
C ALA A 9 5.17 16.95 -11.85
N ARG A 10 3.86 16.86 -12.05
CA ARG A 10 2.93 17.92 -11.66
C ARG A 10 2.66 17.84 -10.16
N ALA A 11 2.14 18.91 -9.55
CA ALA A 11 1.74 18.91 -8.14
C ALA A 11 0.81 17.74 -7.78
N ARG A 12 -0.08 17.34 -8.72
CA ARG A 12 -0.94 16.16 -8.58
C ARG A 12 -0.17 14.84 -8.48
N ASP A 13 0.93 14.69 -9.21
CA ASP A 13 1.74 13.48 -9.14
C ASP A 13 2.50 13.39 -7.81
N VAL A 14 2.93 14.55 -7.28
CA VAL A 14 3.52 14.63 -5.94
C VAL A 14 2.50 14.25 -4.88
N ILE A 15 1.26 14.77 -4.96
CA ILE A 15 0.18 14.39 -4.04
C ILE A 15 -0.09 12.88 -4.14
N ALA A 16 -0.17 12.32 -5.35
CA ALA A 16 -0.34 10.88 -5.55
C ALA A 16 0.79 10.07 -4.89
N ALA A 17 2.05 10.48 -5.06
CA ALA A 17 3.18 9.82 -4.40
C ALA A 17 3.11 9.93 -2.87
N VAL A 18 2.72 11.10 -2.33
CA VAL A 18 2.58 11.31 -0.88
C VAL A 18 1.47 10.44 -0.29
N THR A 19 0.36 10.22 -1.00
CA THR A 19 -0.71 9.34 -0.50
C THR A 19 -0.22 7.91 -0.26
N LEU A 20 0.78 7.43 -1.01
CA LEU A 20 1.35 6.09 -0.83
C LEU A 20 2.15 5.92 0.46
N CYS A 21 2.42 6.98 1.20
CA CYS A 21 2.94 6.90 2.56
C CYS A 21 1.88 6.51 3.59
N ALA A 22 0.59 6.72 3.31
CA ALA A 22 -0.47 6.48 4.30
C ALA A 22 -0.58 5.02 4.76
N PRO A 23 -0.50 3.98 3.90
CA PRO A 23 -0.49 2.59 4.35
C PRO A 23 0.66 2.29 5.31
N LEU A 24 1.85 2.84 5.06
CA LEU A 24 2.99 2.70 5.97
C LEU A 24 2.72 3.35 7.33
N VAL A 25 2.18 4.58 7.33
CA VAL A 25 1.81 5.28 8.56
C VAL A 25 0.79 4.48 9.36
N VAL A 26 -0.22 3.90 8.72
CA VAL A 26 -1.22 3.04 9.38
C VAL A 26 -0.56 1.81 9.99
N VAL A 27 0.30 1.11 9.27
CA VAL A 27 1.02 -0.07 9.78
C VAL A 27 1.87 0.29 11.00
N VAL A 28 2.65 1.37 10.94
CA VAL A 28 3.54 1.79 12.04
C VAL A 28 2.73 2.25 13.26
N THR A 29 1.69 3.06 13.05
CA THR A 29 0.86 3.57 14.14
C THR A 29 0.08 2.45 14.84
N THR A 30 -0.51 1.53 14.08
CA THR A 30 -1.21 0.37 14.65
C THR A 30 -0.26 -0.57 15.37
N TRP A 31 0.94 -0.80 14.85
CA TRP A 31 1.96 -1.55 15.58
C TRP A 31 2.36 -0.86 16.88
N LEU A 32 2.63 0.45 16.87
CA LEU A 32 2.97 1.19 18.09
C LEU A 32 1.85 1.16 19.13
N HIS A 33 0.59 1.14 18.69
CA HIS A 33 -0.56 1.07 19.57
C HIS A 33 -0.76 -0.33 20.16
N TRP A 34 -0.58 -1.38 19.35
CA TRP A 34 -0.85 -2.76 19.75
C TRP A 34 0.36 -3.52 20.29
N ARG A 35 1.59 -2.96 20.22
CA ARG A 35 2.84 -3.66 20.61
C ARG A 35 2.85 -4.26 22.01
N ALA A 36 2.06 -3.71 22.95
CA ALA A 36 1.99 -4.20 24.32
C ALA A 36 1.04 -5.39 24.48
N GLU A 37 0.07 -5.52 23.58
CA GLU A 37 -0.99 -6.53 23.59
C GLU A 37 -0.71 -7.65 22.59
N LEU A 38 0.10 -7.39 21.56
CA LEU A 38 0.47 -8.39 20.58
C LEU A 38 1.39 -9.45 21.19
N PRO A 39 1.14 -10.75 20.90
CA PRO A 39 2.04 -11.82 21.28
C PRO A 39 3.40 -11.68 20.59
N THR A 40 4.40 -12.40 21.07
CA THR A 40 5.73 -12.47 20.42
C THR A 40 5.70 -13.23 19.10
N GLU A 41 4.71 -14.11 18.94
CA GLU A 41 4.47 -14.95 17.77
C GLU A 41 3.07 -14.67 17.24
N LEU A 42 2.96 -14.25 15.98
CA LEU A 42 1.68 -14.07 15.31
C LEU A 42 1.25 -15.37 14.61
N PRO A 43 -0.06 -15.66 14.57
CA PRO A 43 -0.57 -16.75 13.75
C PRO A 43 -0.38 -16.42 12.26
N ARG A 44 0.11 -17.40 11.51
CA ARG A 44 0.30 -17.35 10.06
C ARG A 44 -0.72 -18.22 9.34
N GLN A 45 -1.03 -19.38 9.91
CA GLN A 45 -1.97 -20.33 9.35
C GLN A 45 -2.84 -20.91 10.46
N TRP A 46 -4.14 -21.02 10.17
CA TRP A 46 -5.12 -21.71 10.99
C TRP A 46 -5.53 -23.01 10.30
N ASP A 47 -5.74 -24.04 11.09
CA ASP A 47 -6.25 -25.35 10.71
C ASP A 47 -7.44 -25.71 11.62
N SER A 48 -8.10 -26.85 11.38
CA SER A 48 -9.27 -27.30 12.16
C SER A 48 -9.01 -27.39 13.66
N ASP A 49 -7.75 -27.62 14.05
CA ASP A 49 -7.33 -27.82 15.43
C ASP A 49 -6.74 -26.54 16.08
N GLY A 50 -6.75 -25.41 15.37
CA GLY A 50 -6.23 -24.12 15.85
C GLY A 50 -5.10 -23.55 14.99
N VAL A 51 -4.15 -22.84 15.60
CA VAL A 51 -3.03 -22.23 14.87
C VAL A 51 -2.02 -23.30 14.47
N SER A 52 -1.85 -23.55 13.16
CA SER A 52 -0.92 -24.56 12.65
C SER A 52 0.49 -24.03 12.40
N SER A 53 0.64 -22.73 12.20
CA SER A 53 1.95 -22.10 12.02
C SER A 53 1.95 -20.67 12.56
N THR A 54 3.04 -20.30 13.21
CA THR A 54 3.31 -18.93 13.64
C THR A 54 4.57 -18.37 13.00
N TRP A 55 4.74 -17.06 13.12
CA TRP A 55 5.96 -16.34 12.80
C TRP A 55 6.21 -15.24 13.82
N PRO A 56 7.47 -14.85 14.05
CA PRO A 56 7.78 -13.79 14.99
C PRO A 56 7.07 -12.49 14.61
N THR A 57 6.39 -11.85 15.57
CA THR A 57 5.68 -10.58 15.36
C THR A 57 6.59 -9.50 14.81
N GLY A 58 7.84 -9.47 15.28
CA GLY A 58 8.89 -8.59 14.77
C GLY A 58 9.20 -8.82 13.29
N PHE A 59 9.17 -10.07 12.82
CA PHE A 59 9.36 -10.38 11.40
C PHE A 59 8.16 -9.91 10.56
N ALA A 60 6.94 -10.17 11.03
CA ALA A 60 5.72 -9.77 10.34
C ALA A 60 5.63 -8.24 10.16
N ILE A 61 5.90 -7.45 11.22
CA ILE A 61 5.87 -5.99 11.11
C ILE A 61 6.93 -5.46 10.16
N VAL A 62 8.16 -5.99 10.22
CA VAL A 62 9.23 -5.60 9.30
C VAL A 62 8.86 -5.92 7.86
N LEU A 63 8.29 -7.10 7.61
CA LEU A 63 7.85 -7.52 6.28
C LEU A 63 6.79 -6.54 5.73
N PHE A 64 5.68 -6.33 6.43
CA PHE A 64 4.60 -5.48 5.93
C PHE A 64 5.00 -4.01 5.82
N ALA A 65 5.75 -3.48 6.79
CA ALA A 65 6.27 -2.13 6.73
C ALA A 65 7.25 -1.96 5.56
N SER A 66 8.11 -2.95 5.29
CA SER A 66 9.05 -2.89 4.16
C SER A 66 8.34 -2.88 2.80
N VAL A 67 7.25 -3.63 2.64
CA VAL A 67 6.45 -3.61 1.41
C VAL A 67 5.74 -2.26 1.23
N CYS A 68 5.19 -1.69 2.30
CA CYS A 68 4.57 -0.36 2.25
C CYS A 68 5.62 0.72 1.91
N PHE A 69 6.78 0.68 2.56
CA PHE A 69 7.88 1.60 2.32
C PHE A 69 8.46 1.47 0.91
N GLY A 70 8.71 0.23 0.45
CA GLY A 70 9.16 -0.05 -0.91
C GLY A 70 8.17 0.45 -1.96
N SER A 71 6.87 0.31 -1.71
CA SER A 71 5.83 0.85 -2.59
C SER A 71 5.87 2.39 -2.67
N ALA A 72 6.07 3.07 -1.54
CA ALA A 72 6.23 4.53 -1.51
C ALA A 72 7.53 4.99 -2.21
N LEU A 73 8.62 4.24 -2.06
CA LEU A 73 9.88 4.50 -2.77
C LEU A 73 9.72 4.36 -4.29
N VAL A 74 9.13 3.26 -4.76
CA VAL A 74 8.87 3.03 -6.19
C VAL A 74 8.03 4.17 -6.78
N ALA A 75 7.02 4.62 -6.05
CA ALA A 75 6.21 5.77 -6.45
C ALA A 75 6.99 7.08 -6.51
N SER A 76 7.92 7.31 -5.58
CA SER A 76 8.81 8.48 -5.60
C SER A 76 9.71 8.47 -6.84
N PHE A 77 10.23 7.30 -7.24
CA PHE A 77 10.98 7.16 -8.49
C PHE A 77 10.11 7.38 -9.73
N ALA A 78 8.81 7.08 -9.68
CA ALA A 78 7.88 7.34 -10.78
C ALA A 78 7.68 8.84 -11.10
N LEU A 79 8.11 9.74 -10.20
CA LEU A 79 8.13 11.19 -10.44
C LEU A 79 9.22 11.60 -11.45
N HIS A 80 10.17 10.72 -11.77
CA HIS A 80 11.21 11.00 -12.74
C HIS A 80 10.64 11.19 -14.15
N LYS A 81 11.27 12.07 -14.94
CA LYS A 81 10.79 12.47 -16.29
C LYS A 81 10.69 11.29 -17.26
N GLY A 82 11.64 10.35 -17.20
CA GLY A 82 11.69 9.18 -18.07
C GLY A 82 10.56 8.17 -17.88
N VAL A 83 9.74 8.31 -16.83
CA VAL A 83 8.70 7.34 -16.46
C VAL A 83 7.28 7.90 -16.67
N ALA A 84 7.16 9.08 -17.28
CA ALA A 84 5.90 9.81 -17.36
C ALA A 84 4.77 9.04 -18.07
N ALA A 85 5.07 8.27 -19.12
CA ALA A 85 4.09 7.45 -19.85
C ALA A 85 3.53 6.28 -19.02
N GLY A 86 4.28 5.77 -18.03
CA GLY A 86 3.91 4.64 -17.19
C GLY A 86 3.46 5.02 -15.78
N ARG A 87 3.57 6.29 -15.39
CA ARG A 87 3.44 6.78 -14.01
C ARG A 87 2.15 6.35 -13.32
N ARG A 88 1.00 6.47 -14.00
CA ARG A 88 -0.29 6.06 -13.42
C ARG A 88 -0.35 4.56 -13.12
N LYS A 89 0.15 3.72 -14.03
CA LYS A 89 0.18 2.26 -13.81
C LYS A 89 1.08 1.91 -12.63
N ILE A 90 2.22 2.59 -12.49
CA ILE A 90 3.12 2.40 -11.36
C ILE A 90 2.42 2.77 -10.05
N PHE A 91 1.76 3.92 -9.97
CA PHE A 91 1.00 4.30 -8.78
C PHE A 91 -0.13 3.32 -8.45
N LEU A 92 -0.84 2.80 -9.46
CA LEU A 92 -1.88 1.79 -9.26
C LEU A 92 -1.31 0.52 -8.62
N TRP A 93 -0.24 -0.04 -9.20
CA TRP A 93 0.36 -1.28 -8.70
C TRP A 93 1.09 -1.09 -7.37
N SER A 94 1.79 0.02 -7.17
CA SER A 94 2.41 0.38 -5.90
C SER A 94 1.36 0.55 -4.80
N GLY A 95 0.23 1.19 -5.09
CA GLY A 95 -0.84 1.35 -4.10
C GLY A 95 -1.60 0.06 -3.83
N PHE A 96 -1.78 -0.80 -4.83
CA PHE A 96 -2.29 -2.16 -4.62
C PHE A 96 -1.38 -2.95 -3.68
N ALA A 97 -0.06 -2.96 -3.92
CA ALA A 97 0.90 -3.67 -3.09
C ALA A 97 0.94 -3.13 -1.65
N ALA A 98 0.97 -1.80 -1.48
CA ALA A 98 0.91 -1.16 -0.17
C ALA A 98 -0.39 -1.45 0.57
N GLY A 99 -1.53 -1.40 -0.14
CA GLY A 99 -2.85 -1.72 0.39
C GLY A 99 -2.99 -3.18 0.81
N LEU A 100 -2.50 -4.12 0.00
CA LEU A 100 -2.45 -5.54 0.32
C LEU A 100 -1.61 -5.80 1.57
N ALA A 101 -0.41 -5.22 1.67
CA ALA A 101 0.47 -5.37 2.82
C ALA A 101 -0.14 -4.79 4.10
N CYS A 102 -0.68 -3.57 4.03
CA CYS A 102 -1.36 -2.92 5.14
C CYS A 102 -2.61 -3.70 5.59
N GLY A 103 -3.46 -4.12 4.65
CA GLY A 103 -4.64 -4.92 4.97
C GLY A 103 -4.30 -6.27 5.57
N SER A 104 -3.20 -6.90 5.10
CA SER A 104 -2.74 -8.18 5.65
C SER A 104 -2.23 -8.03 7.08
N TRP A 105 -1.48 -6.95 7.37
CA TRP A 105 -1.08 -6.61 8.73
C TRP A 105 -2.30 -6.42 9.65
N LEU A 106 -3.26 -5.59 9.23
CA LEU A 106 -4.47 -5.33 9.99
C LEU A 106 -5.32 -6.58 10.20
N LEU A 107 -5.41 -7.46 9.19
CA LEU A 107 -6.11 -8.73 9.32
C LEU A 107 -5.48 -9.63 10.38
N VAL A 108 -4.16 -9.83 10.33
CA VAL A 108 -3.46 -10.73 11.25
C VAL A 108 -3.38 -10.13 12.66
N ALA A 109 -2.86 -8.90 12.79
CA ALA A 109 -2.71 -8.27 14.10
C ALA A 109 -4.07 -7.88 14.71
N GLY A 110 -4.97 -7.34 13.90
CA GLY A 110 -6.30 -6.93 14.33
C GLY A 110 -7.16 -8.11 14.79
N SER A 111 -7.12 -9.24 14.08
CA SER A 111 -7.85 -10.44 14.51
C SER A 111 -7.37 -10.97 15.86
N VAL A 112 -6.06 -10.91 16.14
CA VAL A 112 -5.51 -11.31 17.45
C VAL A 112 -5.98 -10.38 18.55
N ILE A 113 -5.92 -9.06 18.33
CA ILE A 113 -6.37 -8.06 19.32
C ILE A 113 -7.87 -8.18 19.61
N THR A 114 -8.69 -8.43 18.58
CA THR A 114 -10.15 -8.55 18.75
C THR A 114 -10.61 -9.92 19.27
N SER A 115 -9.74 -10.94 19.28
CA SER A 115 -10.08 -12.31 19.73
C SER A 115 -9.76 -12.59 21.20
N SER A 116 -9.42 -11.56 22.00
CA SER A 116 -8.87 -11.67 23.37
C SER A 116 -9.72 -12.42 24.42
N THR A 117 -10.90 -12.93 24.06
CA THR A 117 -11.80 -13.70 24.95
C THR A 117 -12.34 -15.01 24.38
N SER A 118 -11.98 -15.40 23.15
CA SER A 118 -12.62 -16.53 22.46
C SER A 118 -11.57 -17.51 21.93
N THR A 119 -11.77 -18.81 22.15
CA THR A 119 -10.91 -19.89 21.62
C THR A 119 -10.96 -19.97 20.08
N GLU A 120 -11.99 -19.38 19.47
CA GLU A 120 -12.16 -19.29 18.02
C GLU A 120 -11.83 -17.86 17.53
N PRO A 121 -10.97 -17.69 16.50
CA PRO A 121 -10.60 -16.37 15.99
C PRO A 121 -11.83 -15.66 15.44
N HIS A 122 -12.21 -14.54 16.06
CA HIS A 122 -13.28 -13.70 15.53
C HIS A 122 -12.67 -12.80 14.45
N VAL A 123 -12.57 -13.33 13.23
CA VAL A 123 -11.98 -12.61 12.08
C VAL A 123 -12.81 -11.37 11.72
N GLY A 124 -14.09 -11.33 12.12
CA GLY A 124 -14.92 -10.13 12.07
C GLY A 124 -14.94 -9.46 10.70
N ALA A 125 -14.88 -8.12 10.68
CA ALA A 125 -14.87 -7.32 9.45
C ALA A 125 -13.47 -7.17 8.81
N TRP A 126 -12.42 -7.75 9.39
CA TRP A 126 -11.05 -7.59 8.92
C TRP A 126 -10.82 -8.07 7.47
N PRO A 127 -11.43 -9.18 6.98
CA PRO A 127 -11.29 -9.60 5.59
C PRO A 127 -11.91 -8.61 4.61
N LEU A 128 -13.04 -7.98 4.99
CA LEU A 128 -13.66 -6.93 4.17
C LEU A 128 -12.76 -5.69 4.09
N LEU A 129 -12.11 -5.33 5.20
CA LEU A 129 -11.14 -4.24 5.21
C LEU A 129 -9.93 -4.56 4.33
N LEU A 130 -9.41 -5.79 4.36
CA LEU A 130 -8.37 -6.24 3.43
C LEU A 130 -8.82 -6.09 1.98
N MET A 131 -10.00 -6.59 1.62
CA MET A 131 -10.53 -6.47 0.26
C MET A 131 -10.67 -5.00 -0.18
N ALA A 132 -11.13 -4.12 0.71
CA ALA A 132 -11.21 -2.69 0.43
C ALA A 132 -9.81 -2.07 0.22
N LEU A 133 -8.83 -2.44 1.05
CA LEU A 133 -7.46 -1.94 0.97
C LEU A 133 -6.70 -2.46 -0.27
N MET A 134 -7.06 -3.61 -0.84
CA MET A 134 -6.53 -4.01 -2.16
C MET A 134 -6.87 -2.96 -3.24
N GLY A 135 -7.98 -2.23 -3.08
CA GLY A 135 -8.34 -1.13 -3.96
C GLY A 135 -7.55 0.17 -3.75
N TYR A 136 -6.63 0.23 -2.77
CA TYR A 136 -5.95 1.47 -2.38
C TYR A 136 -5.23 2.16 -3.55
N GLY A 137 -4.68 1.38 -4.48
CA GLY A 137 -4.02 1.90 -5.69
C GLY A 137 -4.88 2.76 -6.60
N LEU A 138 -6.22 2.67 -6.53
CA LEU A 138 -7.10 3.54 -7.30
C LEU A 138 -6.95 5.01 -6.87
N ILE A 139 -6.69 5.29 -5.60
CA ILE A 139 -6.57 6.65 -5.07
C ILE A 139 -5.42 7.40 -5.77
N PRO A 140 -4.15 6.97 -5.69
CA PRO A 140 -3.05 7.67 -6.35
C PRO A 140 -3.17 7.60 -7.88
N PHE A 141 -3.78 6.53 -8.44
CA PHE A 141 -4.05 6.44 -9.88
C PHE A 141 -5.00 7.53 -10.39
N LEU A 142 -6.08 7.82 -9.66
CA LEU A 142 -7.07 8.84 -10.01
C LEU A 142 -6.54 10.26 -9.77
N ILE A 143 -5.69 10.44 -8.75
CA ILE A 143 -5.06 11.74 -8.47
C ILE A 143 -4.05 12.09 -9.57
N ALA A 144 -3.22 11.13 -9.99
CA ALA A 144 -2.14 11.34 -10.95
C ALA A 144 -2.65 11.79 -12.33
N HIS A 145 -1.85 12.64 -12.99
CA HIS A 145 -2.25 13.24 -14.25
C HIS A 145 -2.21 12.21 -15.40
N PRO A 146 -3.21 12.17 -16.29
CA PRO A 146 -3.12 11.44 -17.56
C PRO A 146 -1.95 11.97 -18.39
N TRP A 147 -1.15 11.08 -18.98
CA TRP A 147 -0.16 11.48 -19.96
C TRP A 147 -0.89 11.82 -21.27
N GLU A 148 -0.85 13.09 -21.66
CA GLU A 148 -1.29 13.52 -22.99
C GLU A 148 -0.09 13.43 -23.92
N ASN A 149 -0.16 12.54 -24.90
CA ASN A 149 0.79 12.55 -26.01
C ASN A 149 0.58 13.87 -26.76
N ALA A 150 1.61 14.68 -26.92
CA ALA A 150 1.55 15.76 -27.91
C ALA A 150 1.20 15.10 -29.26
N GLU A 151 0.09 15.53 -29.87
CA GLU A 151 -0.17 15.18 -31.27
C GLU A 151 1.07 15.54 -32.10
N PRO A 152 1.51 14.67 -33.03
CA PRO A 152 2.52 15.07 -33.98
C PRO A 152 1.95 16.24 -34.77
N GLU A 153 2.51 17.43 -34.54
CA GLU A 153 2.25 18.64 -35.30
C GLU A 153 2.29 18.26 -36.78
N LEU A 154 1.13 18.28 -37.44
CA LEU A 154 0.98 18.08 -38.87
C LEU A 154 1.82 19.16 -39.55
N LEU A 155 3.04 18.80 -39.98
CA LEU A 155 3.87 19.65 -40.81
C LEU A 155 3.12 19.94 -42.12
N PRO A 156 2.81 21.22 -42.45
CA PRO A 156 2.29 21.55 -43.77
C PRO A 156 3.37 21.21 -44.81
N ARG A 157 2.98 20.42 -45.81
CA ARG A 157 3.81 20.08 -46.98
C ARG A 157 4.01 21.27 -47.90
#